data_AF-A0A2S2NDT8-F1
#
_entry.id   AF-A0A2S2NDT8-F1
#
_cell.length_a   1.000
_cell.length_b   1.000
_cell.length_c   1.000
_cell.angle_alpha   90.00
_cell.angle_beta   90.00
_cell.angle_gamma   90.00
#
_symmetry.space_group_name_H-M   'P 1'
#
loop_
_entity.id
_entity.type
_entity.pdbx_description
1 polymer ?
#
loop_
_entity_poly.entity_id
_entity_poly.type
_entity_poly.pdbx_seq_one_letter_code
_entity_poly.pdbx_strand_id
1 'polypeptide(L)'
;MSQNEITFVDEENFKSLVCRRLVECGWMDEVTMLCKEKLKGRLSKGQAVKSITEEDLFNDVAPDARRMLPDTIKRELKVKVQNKLLQTAGYFDETDSES
;
A
#
# COMPACT_ATOMS: atom_id res chain seq x y z
N MET A 1 28.51 -7.69 -11.96
CA MET A 1 27.10 -7.69 -12.39
C MET A 1 26.30 -8.06 -11.14
N SER A 2 25.52 -7.14 -10.58
CA SER A 2 24.81 -7.38 -9.32
C SER A 2 23.69 -8.39 -9.58
N GLN A 3 23.78 -9.59 -9.01
CA GLN A 3 22.81 -10.69 -9.21
C GLN A 3 21.47 -10.49 -8.48
N ASN A 4 21.20 -9.30 -7.92
CA ASN A 4 20.04 -9.04 -7.06
C ASN A 4 19.26 -7.79 -7.49
N GLU A 5 18.95 -7.63 -8.78
CA GLU A 5 18.21 -6.47 -9.26
C GLU A 5 16.72 -6.81 -9.42
N ILE A 6 15.84 -6.01 -8.81
CA ILE A 6 14.40 -6.06 -9.04
C ILE A 6 14.13 -5.33 -10.34
N THR A 7 13.44 -5.98 -11.28
CA THR A 7 13.10 -5.32 -12.55
C THR A 7 11.91 -4.40 -12.37
N PHE A 8 11.76 -3.42 -13.26
CA PHE A 8 10.57 -2.56 -13.30
C PHE A 8 9.26 -3.37 -13.36
N VAL A 9 9.25 -4.49 -14.11
CA VAL A 9 8.07 -5.37 -14.21
C VAL A 9 7.74 -6.00 -12.85
N ASP A 10 8.74 -6.39 -12.08
CA ASP A 10 8.53 -6.93 -10.74
C ASP A 10 7.97 -5.87 -9.78
N GLU A 11 8.48 -4.64 -9.85
CA GLU A 11 7.94 -3.53 -9.05
C GLU A 11 6.47 -3.25 -9.38
N GLU A 12 6.10 -3.21 -10.65
CA GLU A 12 4.71 -3.00 -11.08
C GLU A 12 3.80 -4.15 -10.63
N ASN A 13 4.28 -5.40 -10.67
CA ASN A 13 3.55 -6.55 -10.16
C ASN A 13 3.32 -6.46 -8.64
N PHE A 14 4.33 -6.01 -7.88
CA PHE A 14 4.19 -5.79 -6.44
C PHE A 14 3.22 -4.66 -6.12
N LYS A 15 3.27 -3.54 -6.85
CA LYS A 15 2.31 -2.44 -6.70
C LYS A 15 0.88 -2.91 -7.01
N SER A 16 0.69 -3.60 -8.12
CA SER A 16 -0.61 -4.14 -8.53
C SER A 16 -1.19 -5.09 -7.47
N LEU A 17 -0.36 -5.99 -6.94
CA LEU A 17 -0.75 -6.88 -5.84
C LEU A 17 -1.23 -6.08 -4.62
N VAL A 18 -0.45 -5.11 -4.16
CA VAL A 18 -0.81 -4.30 -2.99
C VAL A 18 -2.12 -3.56 -3.25
N CYS A 19 -2.26 -2.88 -4.39
CA CYS A 19 -3.50 -2.20 -4.77
C CYS A 19 -4.72 -3.12 -4.71
N ARG A 20 -4.60 -4.34 -5.26
CA ARG A 20 -5.66 -5.34 -5.19
C ARG A 20 -6.00 -5.73 -3.76
N ARG A 21 -5.00 -6.01 -2.92
CA ARG A 21 -5.21 -6.37 -1.51
C ARG A 21 -5.86 -5.26 -0.70
N LEU A 22 -5.50 -4.00 -0.96
CA LEU A 22 -6.11 -2.84 -0.30
C LEU A 22 -7.58 -2.66 -0.65
N VAL A 23 -7.97 -3.00 -1.89
CA VAL A 23 -9.38 -3.03 -2.28
C VAL A 23 -10.10 -4.20 -1.61
N GLU A 24 -9.54 -5.40 -1.67
CA GLU A 24 -10.15 -6.61 -1.12
C GLU A 24 -10.37 -6.55 0.40
N CYS A 25 -9.46 -5.91 1.14
CA CYS A 25 -9.60 -5.76 2.59
C CYS A 25 -10.46 -4.56 3.03
N GLY A 26 -10.99 -3.77 2.09
CA GLY A 26 -11.80 -2.60 2.36
C GLY A 26 -11.02 -1.34 2.76
N TRP A 27 -9.68 -1.36 2.76
CA TRP A 27 -8.85 -0.21 3.15
C TRP A 27 -9.18 1.03 2.30
N MET A 28 -9.43 0.86 1.00
CA MET A 28 -9.83 1.98 0.12
C MET A 28 -11.13 2.66 0.55
N ASP A 29 -12.10 1.89 1.02
CA ASP A 29 -13.37 2.40 1.52
C ASP A 29 -13.19 3.11 2.86
N GLU A 30 -12.38 2.53 3.75
CA GLU A 30 -12.06 3.13 5.04
C GLU A 30 -11.31 4.46 4.88
N VAL A 31 -10.34 4.55 3.96
CA VAL A 31 -9.64 5.80 3.64
C VAL A 31 -10.59 6.82 3.02
N THR A 32 -11.53 6.39 2.18
CA THR A 32 -12.56 7.29 1.64
C THR A 32 -13.45 7.87 2.73
N MET A 33 -13.82 7.07 3.75
CA MET A 33 -14.55 7.56 4.91
C MET A 33 -13.70 8.52 5.75
N LEU A 34 -12.43 8.19 5.97
CA LEU A 34 -11.47 9.04 6.68
C LEU A 34 -11.31 10.41 6.00
N CYS A 35 -11.19 10.44 4.65
CA CYS A 35 -11.15 11.70 3.89
C CYS A 35 -12.38 12.57 4.17
N LYS A 36 -13.58 11.98 4.14
CA LYS A 36 -14.84 12.70 4.42
C LYS A 36 -14.89 13.21 5.86
N GLU A 37 -14.40 12.43 6.82
CA GLU A 37 -14.34 12.82 8.23
C GLU A 37 -13.38 13.99 8.45
N LYS A 38 -12.15 13.92 7.92
CA LYS A 38 -11.16 15.02 8.01
C LYS A 38 -11.69 16.28 7.35
N LEU A 39 -12.31 16.16 6.17
CA LEU A 39 -12.92 17.28 5.47
C LEU A 39 -14.05 17.90 6.31
N LYS A 40 -14.97 17.10 6.85
CA LYS A 40 -16.05 17.58 7.74
C LYS A 40 -15.48 18.27 8.98
N GLY A 41 -14.42 17.71 9.57
CA GLY A 41 -13.70 18.31 10.68
C GLY A 41 -13.15 19.71 10.36
N ARG A 42 -12.50 19.87 9.20
CA ARG A 42 -12.01 21.17 8.71
C ARG A 42 -13.14 22.19 8.53
N LEU A 43 -14.22 21.79 7.87
CA LEU A 43 -15.39 22.66 7.65
C LEU A 43 -16.04 23.07 8.98
N SER A 44 -16.14 22.16 9.95
CA SER A 44 -16.68 22.46 11.28
C SER A 44 -15.83 23.46 12.08
N LYS A 45 -14.53 23.57 11.77
CA LYS A 45 -13.61 24.55 12.36
C LYS A 45 -13.67 25.92 11.66
N GLY A 46 -14.62 26.11 10.74
CA GLY A 46 -14.84 27.38 10.04
C GLY A 46 -13.96 27.58 8.79
N GLN A 47 -13.21 26.56 8.36
CA GLN A 47 -12.49 26.65 7.08
C GLN A 47 -13.48 26.63 5.91
N ALA A 48 -13.27 27.51 4.93
CA ALA A 48 -14.08 27.51 3.72
C ALA A 48 -13.65 26.35 2.81
N VAL A 49 -14.60 25.75 2.08
CA VAL A 49 -14.30 24.68 1.11
C VAL A 49 -13.20 25.11 0.12
N LYS A 50 -13.22 26.37 -0.33
CA LYS A 50 -12.26 26.92 -1.29
C LYS A 50 -10.84 27.10 -0.75
N SER A 51 -10.66 27.13 0.58
CA SER A 51 -9.34 27.28 1.20
C SER A 51 -8.68 25.95 1.52
N ILE A 52 -9.38 24.82 1.36
CA ILE A 52 -8.84 23.49 1.64
C ILE A 52 -8.20 22.97 0.35
N THR A 53 -6.89 22.74 0.39
CA THR A 53 -6.16 22.17 -0.75
C THR A 53 -6.16 20.65 -0.70
N GLU A 54 -5.83 20.02 -1.84
CA GLU A 54 -5.60 18.57 -1.89
C GLU A 54 -4.44 18.16 -0.97
N GLU A 55 -3.38 18.95 -0.93
CA GLU A 55 -2.20 18.71 -0.10
C GLU A 55 -2.54 18.77 1.40
N ASP A 56 -3.37 19.74 1.82
CA ASP A 56 -3.89 19.82 3.19
C ASP A 56 -4.65 18.55 3.59
N LEU A 57 -5.53 18.06 2.69
CA LEU A 57 -6.31 16.87 2.95
C LEU A 57 -5.42 15.61 2.96
N PHE A 58 -4.44 15.54 2.05
CA PHE A 58 -3.46 14.46 2.00
C PHE A 58 -2.65 14.40 3.31
N ASN A 59 -2.14 15.54 3.79
CA ASN A 59 -1.36 15.60 5.02
C ASN A 59 -2.15 15.18 6.26
N ASP A 60 -3.46 15.42 6.28
CA ASP A 60 -4.34 14.97 7.36
C ASP A 60 -4.67 13.48 7.31
N VAL A 61 -4.83 12.94 6.09
CA VAL A 61 -5.32 11.57 5.87
C VAL A 61 -4.17 10.56 5.84
N ALA A 62 -3.05 10.89 5.19
CA ALA A 62 -1.92 9.99 4.96
C ALA A 62 -1.38 9.30 6.23
N PRO A 63 -1.16 9.97 7.38
CA PRO A 63 -0.63 9.29 8.56
C PRO A 63 -1.61 8.24 9.11
N ASP A 64 -2.90 8.56 9.17
CA ASP A 64 -3.93 7.64 9.66
C ASP A 64 -4.16 6.49 8.66
N ALA A 65 -4.24 6.79 7.36
CA ALA A 65 -4.37 5.79 6.31
C ALA A 65 -3.22 4.77 6.32
N ARG A 66 -1.98 5.23 6.50
CA ARG A 66 -0.80 4.34 6.64
C ARG A 66 -0.86 3.48 7.90
N ARG A 67 -1.41 4.01 8.99
CA ARG A 67 -1.59 3.26 10.26
C ARG A 67 -2.65 2.18 10.13
N MET A 68 -3.69 2.41 9.33
CA MET A 68 -4.78 1.47 9.07
C MET A 68 -4.37 0.28 8.20
N LEU A 69 -3.22 0.35 7.53
CA LEU A 69 -2.73 -0.71 6.66
C LEU A 69 -2.53 -2.03 7.44
N PRO A 70 -3.26 -3.12 7.11
CA PRO A 70 -3.11 -4.39 7.79
C PRO A 70 -1.71 -4.97 7.67
N ASP A 71 -1.17 -5.48 8.78
CA ASP A 71 0.18 -6.08 8.79
C ASP A 71 0.26 -7.37 7.96
N THR A 72 -0.87 -8.03 7.71
CA THR A 72 -0.95 -9.19 6.81
C THR A 72 -0.50 -8.83 5.40
N ILE A 73 -0.92 -7.70 4.86
CA ILE A 73 -0.55 -7.22 3.52
C ILE A 73 0.95 -6.86 3.48
N LYS A 74 1.45 -6.19 4.53
CA LYS A 74 2.88 -5.85 4.66
C LYS A 74 3.75 -7.11 4.66
N ARG A 75 3.31 -8.15 5.39
CA ARG A 75 4.01 -9.45 5.43
C ARG A 75 3.95 -10.17 4.09
N GLU A 76 2.79 -10.21 3.43
CA GLU A 76 2.64 -10.83 2.10
C GLU A 76 3.59 -10.18 1.09
N LEU A 77 3.63 -8.85 1.04
CA LEU A 77 4.55 -8.11 0.17
C LEU A 77 6.01 -8.44 0.48
N LYS A 78 6.40 -8.40 1.77
CA LYS A 78 7.77 -8.72 2.19
C LYS A 78 8.19 -10.11 1.73
N VAL A 79 7.36 -11.12 1.96
CA VAL A 79 7.65 -12.51 1.56
C VAL A 79 7.79 -12.62 0.05
N LYS A 80 6.92 -11.99 -0.74
CA LYS A 80 7.03 -12.04 -2.20
C LYS A 80 8.28 -11.35 -2.74
N VAL A 81 8.68 -10.22 -2.15
CA VAL A 81 9.94 -9.55 -2.51
C VAL A 81 11.13 -10.42 -2.12
N GLN A 82 11.15 -11.00 -0.92
CA GLN A 82 12.21 -11.91 -0.48
C GLN A 82 12.33 -13.13 -1.40
N ASN A 83 11.22 -13.80 -1.71
CA ASN A 83 11.20 -14.96 -2.60
C ASN A 83 11.71 -14.58 -4.00
N LYS A 84 11.30 -13.41 -4.52
CA LYS A 84 11.79 -12.94 -5.81
C LYS A 84 13.31 -12.72 -5.79
N LEU A 85 13.84 -12.08 -4.74
CA LEU A 85 15.28 -11.86 -4.59
C LEU A 85 16.06 -13.17 -4.47
N LEU A 86 15.53 -14.15 -3.74
CA LEU A 86 16.13 -15.49 -3.62
C LEU A 86 16.16 -16.21 -4.97
N GLN A 87 15.05 -16.18 -5.71
CA GLN A 87 14.96 -16.75 -7.06
C GLN A 87 15.98 -16.10 -8.01
N THR A 88 16.11 -14.76 -7.98
CA THR A 88 17.09 -14.05 -8.81
C THR A 88 18.53 -14.41 -8.43
N ALA A 89 18.80 -14.66 -7.14
CA ALA A 89 20.09 -15.11 -6.64
C ALA A 89 20.40 -16.61 -6.93
N GLY A 90 19.49 -17.33 -7.59
CA GLY A 90 19.64 -18.76 -7.92
C GLY A 90 19.30 -19.71 -6.77
N TYR A 91 18.69 -19.22 -5.70
CA TYR A 91 18.07 -20.05 -4.66
C TYR A 91 16.64 -20.38 -5.10
N PHE A 92 16.46 -21.57 -5.66
CA PHE A 92 15.12 -22.11 -5.94
C PHE A 92 14.58 -22.75 -4.65
N ASP A 93 13.43 -22.28 -4.20
CA ASP A 93 12.69 -22.91 -3.10
C ASP A 93 12.01 -24.16 -3.69
N GLU A 94 12.44 -25.37 -3.30
CA GLU A 94 11.88 -26.65 -3.79
C GLU A 94 10.47 -26.96 -3.23
N THR A 95 9.82 -26.02 -2.56
CA THR A 95 8.61 -26.29 -1.77
C THR A 95 7.28 -26.22 -2.53
N ASP A 96 7.27 -26.09 -3.86
CA ASP A 96 6.06 -26.30 -4.67
C ASP A 96 6.03 -27.69 -5.35
N SER A 97 6.80 -28.64 -4.81
CA SER A 97 6.71 -30.07 -5.17
C SER A 97 5.74 -30.83 -4.27
N GLU A 98 4.55 -30.30 -3.99
CA GLU A 98 3.46 -31.11 -3.39
C GLU A 98 2.11 -30.37 -3.48
N SER A 99 1.36 -30.63 -4.54
CA SER A 99 -0.11 -30.82 -4.60
C SER A 99 -0.56 -31.14 -6.02
#